data_AF-A0A2V6YX10-F1
#
_entry.id   AF-A0A2V6YX10-F1
#
_cell.length_a   1.000
_cell.length_b   1.000
_cell.length_c   1.000
_cell.angle_alpha   90.00
_cell.angle_beta   90.00
_cell.angle_gamma   90.00
#
_symmetry.space_group_name_H-M   'P 1'
#
loop_
_entity.id
_entity.type
_entity.pdbx_description
1 polymer ?
#
loop_
_entity_poly.entity_id
_entity_poly.type
_entity_poly.pdbx_seq_one_letter_code
_entity_poly.pdbx_strand_id
1 'polypeptide(L)' 'MPIARTWCGFRPWAPDSLPVLGPWPGIEGLFVATGHFRNGILLAPITARLMTEWITGKEPSLAMKDFLPDRFARRPAQ' A
#
# COMPACT_ATOMS: atom_id res chain seq x y z
N MET A 1 10.51 33.43 -18.29
CA MET A 1 11.57 32.38 -18.27
C MET A 1 11.19 31.27 -19.23
N PRO A 2 12.14 30.64 -19.94
CA PRO A 2 11.86 29.48 -20.80
C PRO A 2 11.51 28.24 -19.97
N ILE A 3 10.72 27.34 -20.55
CA ILE A 3 10.37 26.04 -19.94
C ILE A 3 11.59 25.12 -20.02
N ALA A 4 12.05 24.60 -18.88
CA ALA A 4 13.22 23.71 -18.81
C ALA A 4 12.90 22.24 -19.13
N ARG A 5 11.71 21.76 -18.73
CA ARG A 5 11.26 20.36 -18.96
C ARG A 5 9.75 20.21 -18.73
N THR A 6 9.15 19.20 -19.36
CA THR A 6 7.84 18.65 -19.01
C THR A 6 7.92 17.12 -18.90
N TRP A 7 7.10 16.53 -18.02
CA TRP A 7 6.95 15.06 -17.91
C TRP A 7 5.59 14.70 -17.29
N CYS A 8 5.23 13.43 -17.40
CA CYS A 8 4.05 12.86 -16.75
C CYS A 8 4.41 11.58 -15.98
N GLY A 9 3.53 11.13 -15.10
CA GLY A 9 3.68 9.90 -14.33
C GLY A 9 2.35 9.37 -13.84
N PHE A 10 2.26 8.05 -13.65
CA PHE A 10 1.05 7.38 -13.17
C PHE A 10 0.95 7.48 -11.65
N ARG A 11 -0.28 7.69 -11.16
CA ARG A 11 -0.57 7.67 -9.72
C ARG A 11 -1.22 6.34 -9.36
N PRO A 12 -0.63 5.55 -8.46
CA PRO A 12 -1.24 4.30 -8.03
C PRO A 12 -2.45 4.62 -7.14
N TRP A 13 -3.65 4.30 -7.63
CA TRP A 13 -4.91 4.54 -6.93
C TRP A 13 -5.63 3.21 -6.70
N ALA A 14 -6.30 3.09 -5.54
CA ALA A 14 -7.18 1.97 -5.21
C ALA A 14 -8.65 2.45 -5.21
N PRO A 15 -9.63 1.59 -5.53
CA PRO A 15 -11.04 1.98 -5.68
C PRO A 15 -11.67 2.73 -4.51
N ASP A 16 -11.22 2.47 -3.28
CA ASP A 16 -11.69 3.10 -2.04
C ASP A 16 -10.85 4.30 -1.60
N SER A 17 -9.86 4.70 -2.41
CA SER A 17 -8.91 5.78 -2.12
C SER A 17 -8.02 5.58 -0.88
N LEU A 18 -7.94 4.35 -0.34
CA LEU A 18 -7.03 4.00 0.75
C LEU A 18 -5.80 3.24 0.22
N PRO A 19 -4.61 3.38 0.85
CA PRO A 19 -3.48 2.51 0.57
C PRO A 19 -3.80 1.03 0.77
N VAL A 20 -3.21 0.15 -0.04
CA VAL A 20 -3.27 -1.30 0.10
C VAL A 20 -1.95 -1.77 0.70
N LEU A 21 -1.97 -2.11 1.98
CA LEU A 21 -0.83 -2.42 2.82
C LEU A 21 -1.04 -3.78 3.51
N GLY A 22 -0.04 -4.65 3.45
CA GLY A 22 0.02 -5.85 4.28
C GLY A 22 0.19 -7.16 3.55
N PRO A 23 0.02 -8.29 4.25
CA PRO A 23 0.18 -9.62 3.66
C PRO A 23 -0.91 -9.86 2.62
N TRP A 24 -0.53 -10.49 1.51
CA TRP A 24 -1.50 -10.92 0.50
C TRP A 24 -2.18 -12.22 0.96
N PRO A 25 -3.52 -12.29 0.94
CA PRO A 25 -4.23 -13.47 1.42
C PRO A 25 -3.90 -14.72 0.59
N GLY A 26 -3.58 -15.81 1.29
CA GLY A 26 -3.31 -17.13 0.70
C GLY A 26 -1.92 -17.31 0.10
N ILE A 27 -1.00 -16.33 0.22
CA ILE A 27 0.38 -16.44 -0.27
C ILE A 27 1.34 -16.06 0.86
N GLU A 28 1.99 -17.06 1.45
CA GLU A 28 2.97 -16.87 2.53
C GLU A 28 4.17 -16.04 2.03
N GLY A 29 4.59 -15.07 2.86
CA GLY A 29 5.73 -14.20 2.56
C GLY A 29 5.48 -13.10 1.52
N LEU A 30 4.30 -13.04 0.89
CA LEU A 30 3.95 -11.96 -0.02
C LEU A 30 3.31 -10.77 0.72
N PHE A 31 3.91 -9.59 0.57
CA PHE A 31 3.41 -8.34 1.12
C PHE A 31 3.22 -7.29 0.02
N VAL A 32 2.25 -6.40 0.20
CA VAL A 32 1.99 -5.28 -0.71
C VAL A 32 2.01 -3.95 0.04
N ALA A 33 2.47 -2.90 -0.63
CA ALA A 33 2.41 -1.51 -0.15
C ALA A 33 2.21 -0.58 -1.35
N THR A 34 0.95 -0.29 -1.71
CA THR A 34 0.59 0.49 -2.90
C THR A 34 -0.66 1.35 -2.67
N GLY A 35 -1.12 2.08 -3.68
CA GLY A 35 -2.41 2.78 -3.64
C GLY A 35 -2.39 4.14 -2.93
N HIS A 36 -1.23 4.68 -2.55
CA HIS A 36 -1.12 5.98 -1.85
C HIS A 36 -1.49 7.20 -2.69
N PHE A 37 -1.74 7.03 -3.98
CA PHE A 37 -2.16 8.08 -4.92
C PHE A 37 -1.28 9.34 -4.87
N ARG A 38 -1.79 10.45 -4.34
CA ARG A 38 -1.10 11.75 -4.25
C ARG A 38 -0.21 11.89 -3.03
N ASN A 39 -0.34 10.97 -2.07
CA ASN A 39 0.28 11.07 -0.75
C ASN A 39 1.42 10.06 -0.56
N GLY A 40 1.89 9.39 -1.62
CA GLY A 40 2.94 8.36 -1.52
C GLY A 40 4.23 8.86 -0.88
N ILE A 41 4.69 10.06 -1.24
CA ILE A 41 5.90 10.65 -0.65
C ILE A 41 5.66 10.99 0.83
N LEU A 42 4.53 11.63 1.15
CA LEU A 42 4.17 12.02 2.51
C LEU A 42 4.05 10.80 3.45
N LEU A 43 3.43 9.72 2.97
CA LEU A 43 3.10 8.55 3.78
C LEU A 43 4.16 7.45 3.72
N ALA A 44 5.23 7.62 2.94
CA ALA A 44 6.31 6.64 2.84
C ALA A 44 6.92 6.26 4.20
N PRO A 45 7.23 7.21 5.13
CA PRO A 45 7.86 6.86 6.40
C PRO A 45 6.97 5.98 7.29
N ILE A 46 5.68 6.34 7.44
CA ILE A 46 4.75 5.57 8.27
C ILE A 46 4.43 4.21 7.64
N THR A 47 4.32 4.16 6.30
CA THR A 47 4.13 2.89 5.57
C THR A 47 5.31 1.95 5.81
N ALA A 48 6.54 2.45 5.65
CA ALA A 48 7.74 1.64 5.86
C ALA A 48 7.82 1.07 7.28
N ARG A 49 7.49 1.88 8.30
CA ARG A 49 7.44 1.42 9.69
C ARG A 49 6.45 0.28 9.89
N LEU A 50 5.19 0.48 9.48
CA LEU A 50 4.12 -0.51 9.67
C LEU A 50 4.39 -1.80 8.90
N MET A 51 4.89 -1.70 7.66
CA MET A 51 5.27 -2.87 6.87
C MET A 51 6.44 -3.62 7.49
N THR A 52 7.42 -2.93 8.08
CA THR A 52 8.55 -3.56 8.78
C THR A 52 8.07 -4.32 10.03
N GLU A 53 7.16 -3.73 10.80
CA GLU A 53 6.54 -4.38 11.96
C GLU A 53 5.90 -5.71 11.52
N TRP A 54 5.07 -5.69 10.47
CA TRP A 54 4.48 -6.92 9.90
C TRP A 54 5.50 -7.95 9.40
N ILE A 55 6.44 -7.52 8.55
CA ILE A 55 7.42 -8.42 7.91
C ILE A 55 8.32 -9.09 8.95
N THR A 56 8.60 -8.41 10.07
CA THR A 56 9.41 -8.95 11.18
C THR A 56 8.59 -9.74 12.20
N GLY A 57 7.31 -10.03 11.91
CA GLY A 57 6.43 -10.83 12.77
C GLY A 57 5.88 -10.08 13.97
N LYS A 58 5.98 -8.74 14.00
CA LYS A 58 5.40 -7.89 15.04
C LYS A 58 4.01 -7.44 14.63
N GLU A 59 3.17 -7.19 15.64
CA GLU A 59 1.89 -6.52 15.40
C GLU A 59 2.13 -5.05 15.02
N PRO A 60 1.49 -4.54 13.95
CA PRO A 60 1.61 -3.14 13.58
C PRO A 60 1.15 -2.20 14.70
N SER A 61 1.87 -1.10 14.86
CA SER A 61 1.61 -0.09 15.90
C SER A 61 0.34 0.74 15.69
N LEU A 62 -0.31 0.61 14.54
CA LEU A 62 -1.59 1.24 14.21
C LEU A 62 -2.58 0.20 13.69
N ALA A 63 -3.87 0.46 13.85
CA ALA A 63 -4.91 -0.40 13.32
C ALA A 63 -4.87 -0.45 11.78
N MET A 64 -4.63 -1.64 11.22
CA MET A 64 -4.39 -1.82 9.78
C MET A 64 -5.59 -2.35 8.97
N LYS A 65 -6.70 -2.66 9.63
CA LYS A 65 -7.84 -3.41 9.04
C LYS A 65 -8.29 -2.84 7.69
N ASP A 66 -8.44 -1.52 7.59
CA ASP A 66 -8.95 -0.85 6.39
C ASP A 66 -7.91 -0.78 5.26
N PHE A 67 -6.64 -1.03 5.57
CA PHE A 67 -5.54 -1.03 4.61
C PHE A 67 -5.19 -2.43 4.10
N LEU A 68 -5.77 -3.50 4.65
CA LEU A 68 -5.46 -4.88 4.24
C LEU A 68 -5.88 -5.19 2.80
N PRO A 69 -5.14 -6.05 2.07
CA PRO A 69 -5.46 -6.43 0.69
C PRO A 69 -6.76 -7.23 0.55
N ASP A 70 -7.16 -7.95 1.61
CA ASP A 70 -8.35 -8.80 1.67
C ASP A 70 -9.65 -8.07 1.31
N ARG A 71 -9.68 -6.74 1.46
CA ARG A 71 -10.84 -5.92 1.05
C ARG A 71 -11.08 -5.89 -0.46
N PHE A 72 -10.07 -6.25 -1.26
CA PHE A 72 -10.16 -6.35 -2.72
C PHE A 72 -9.91 -7.77 -3.25
N ALA A 73 -9.30 -8.65 -2.46
CA ALA A 73 -9.08 -10.02 -2.85
C ALA A 73 -10.42 -10.73 -3.01
N ARG A 74 -10.84 -10.97 -4.26
CA ARG A 74 -11.88 -11.96 -4.54
C ARG A 74 -11.33 -13.32 -4.12
N ARG A 75 -12.06 -14.06 -3.28
CA ARG A 75 -11.78 -15.48 -3.04
C ARG A 75 -11.73 -16.18 -4.41
N PRO A 76 -10.69 -16.98 -4.72
CA PRO A 76 -10.79 -17.87 -5.86
C PRO A 76 -12.04 -18.74 -5.66
N ALA A 77 -12.82 -18.92 -6.73
CA ALA A 77 -13.95 -19.85 -6.70
C ALA A 77 -13.42 -21.22 -6.24
N GLN A 78 -14.11 -21.83 -5.28
CA GLN A 78 -13.88 -23.23 -4.89
C GLN A 78 -14.04 -24.15 -6.10
#